data_AF-A0A3E2TEM9-F1
#
_entry.id   AF-A0A3E2TEM9-F1
#
_cell.length_a   1.000
_cell.length_b   1.000
_cell.length_c   1.000
_cell.angle_alpha   90.00
_cell.angle_beta   90.00
_cell.angle_gamma   90.00
#
_symmetry.space_group_name_H-M   'P 1'
#
loop_
_entity.id
_entity.type
_entity.pdbx_description
1 polymer ?
#
loop_
_entity_poly.entity_id
_entity_poly.type
_entity_poly.pdbx_seq_one_letter_code
_entity_poly.pdbx_strand_id
1 'polypeptide(L)'
;MPAFYRQSIQNAVNQQINISKSKHRTILNREAIRRVVSYCTIAAAHDLWDWGEKESTILNLKMNNAASRYVLDLDKYGTPEARKRLRERTAHLMPEEFWLPAGDLVGSEKKLRILAERRDAAKMIIRFMAESLEEMGYTPEQIEAVKKEAKANYARFLEWSKDGEEVAYNRLCRVIEDIYGVGAMVERVEEEDPVFGKPLFKKDF
;
A
#
# COMPACT_ATOMS: atom_id res chain seq x y z
N MET A 1 14.54 2.92 -25.65
CA MET A 1 14.19 4.07 -24.80
C MET A 1 15.46 4.70 -24.21
N PRO A 2 15.57 6.03 -24.04
CA PRO A 2 16.80 6.69 -23.58
C PRO A 2 17.10 6.44 -22.10
N ALA A 3 18.39 6.29 -21.75
CA ALA A 3 18.88 5.94 -20.41
C ALA A 3 18.47 6.90 -19.29
N PHE A 4 18.20 8.18 -19.61
CA PHE A 4 17.74 9.19 -18.65
C PHE A 4 16.37 8.86 -18.04
N TYR A 5 15.47 8.20 -18.78
CA TYR A 5 14.15 7.79 -18.27
C TYR A 5 14.24 6.64 -17.27
N ARG A 6 15.15 5.67 -17.49
CA ARG A 6 15.39 4.58 -16.52
C ARG A 6 15.95 5.11 -15.21
N GLN A 7 16.87 6.08 -15.27
CA GLN A 7 17.46 6.67 -14.08
C GLN A 7 16.44 7.48 -13.28
N SER A 8 15.51 8.20 -13.93
CA SER A 8 14.43 8.92 -13.22
C SER A 8 13.41 7.98 -12.60
N ILE A 9 13.11 6.84 -13.23
CA ILE A 9 12.19 5.82 -12.69
C ILE A 9 12.86 5.08 -11.55
N GLN A 10 14.13 4.67 -11.68
CA GLN A 10 14.91 4.17 -10.56
C GLN A 10 15.06 5.21 -9.46
N ASN A 11 15.22 6.49 -9.76
CA ASN A 11 15.25 7.53 -8.73
C ASN A 11 13.86 7.78 -8.11
N ALA A 12 12.75 7.63 -8.82
CA ALA A 12 11.40 7.75 -8.26
C ALA A 12 11.03 6.52 -7.39
N VAL A 13 11.50 5.33 -7.80
CA VAL A 13 11.40 4.07 -7.05
C VAL A 13 12.37 4.04 -5.86
N ASN A 14 13.56 4.63 -5.99
CA ASN A 14 14.54 4.76 -4.90
C ASN A 14 14.22 5.94 -3.97
N GLN A 15 13.56 7.00 -4.45
CA GLN A 15 12.95 8.04 -3.61
C GLN A 15 11.78 7.49 -2.79
N GLN A 16 11.21 6.34 -3.16
CA GLN A 16 10.31 5.58 -2.29
C GLN A 16 11.03 4.90 -1.11
N ILE A 17 12.36 5.03 -0.95
CA ILE A 17 13.11 4.38 0.13
C ILE A 17 14.26 5.28 0.64
N ASN A 18 13.97 6.54 1.00
CA ASN A 18 14.92 7.28 1.85
C ASN A 18 14.26 8.40 2.65
N ILE A 19 13.63 8.07 3.79
CA ILE A 19 13.39 9.03 4.88
C ILE A 19 13.61 8.36 6.25
N SER A 20 14.77 8.69 6.84
CA SER A 20 15.16 8.77 8.26
C SER A 20 14.65 7.76 9.30
N LYS A 21 15.64 7.15 9.97
CA LYS A 21 15.62 6.49 11.30
C LYS A 21 14.76 7.24 12.35
N SER A 22 13.73 6.60 12.95
CA SER A 22 13.53 6.50 14.42
C SER A 22 12.15 5.97 14.92
N LYS A 23 12.22 4.97 15.83
CA LYS A 23 11.60 4.80 17.19
C LYS A 23 10.08 4.63 17.50
N HIS A 24 9.13 4.42 16.58
CA HIS A 24 7.78 3.95 17.00
C HIS A 24 7.17 2.86 16.10
N ARG A 25 6.86 1.68 16.68
CA ARG A 25 6.25 0.50 16.01
C ARG A 25 4.97 0.80 15.20
N THR A 26 4.20 1.81 15.61
CA THR A 26 2.99 2.25 14.89
C THR A 26 3.30 2.94 13.56
N ILE A 27 4.42 3.67 13.46
CA ILE A 27 4.87 4.29 12.20
C ILE A 27 5.28 3.18 11.22
N LEU A 28 6.05 2.21 11.70
CA LEU A 28 6.49 1.04 10.92
C LEU A 28 5.31 0.20 10.41
N ASN A 29 4.31 -0.06 11.26
CA ASN A 29 3.07 -0.73 10.84
C ASN A 29 2.33 0.04 9.73
N ARG A 30 2.26 1.37 9.82
CA ARG A 30 1.58 2.21 8.83
C ARG A 30 2.33 2.26 7.50
N GLU A 31 3.65 2.39 7.54
CA GLU A 31 4.51 2.37 6.35
C GLU A 31 4.46 1.02 5.64
N ALA A 32 4.59 -0.06 6.40
CA ALA A 32 4.53 -1.42 5.86
C ALA A 32 3.16 -1.71 5.22
N ILE A 33 2.06 -1.29 5.85
CA ILE A 33 0.71 -1.38 5.27
C ILE A 33 0.59 -0.54 4.01
N ARG A 34 1.14 0.68 4.01
CA ARG A 34 1.13 1.54 2.83
C ARG A 34 1.74 0.85 1.64
N ARG A 35 2.95 0.33 1.81
CA ARG A 35 3.66 -0.35 0.73
C ARG A 35 2.88 -1.56 0.21
N VAL A 36 2.45 -2.44 1.12
CA VAL A 36 1.74 -3.68 0.72
C VAL A 36 0.41 -3.37 0.03
N VAL A 37 -0.42 -2.48 0.59
CA VAL A 37 -1.74 -2.16 0.01
C VAL A 37 -1.61 -1.43 -1.34
N SER A 38 -0.62 -0.55 -1.50
CA SER A 38 -0.33 0.08 -2.79
C SER A 38 0.08 -0.96 -3.83
N TYR A 39 0.98 -1.89 -3.50
CA TYR A 39 1.35 -2.97 -4.42
C TYR A 39 0.18 -3.92 -4.74
N CYS A 40 -0.65 -4.28 -3.75
CA CYS A 40 -1.85 -5.08 -4.00
C CYS A 40 -2.83 -4.39 -4.95
N THR A 41 -2.89 -3.05 -4.91
CA THR A 41 -3.72 -2.26 -5.84
C THR A 41 -3.14 -2.28 -7.25
N ILE A 42 -1.84 -2.07 -7.40
CA ILE A 42 -1.18 -2.10 -8.71
C ILE A 42 -1.33 -3.49 -9.34
N ALA A 43 -1.07 -4.54 -8.56
CA ALA A 43 -1.29 -5.92 -8.99
C ALA A 43 -2.75 -6.17 -9.38
N ALA A 44 -3.72 -5.65 -8.62
CA ALA A 44 -5.13 -5.77 -8.96
C ALA A 44 -5.48 -5.09 -10.30
N ALA A 45 -4.96 -3.90 -10.55
CA ALA A 45 -5.18 -3.21 -11.82
C ALA A 45 -4.50 -3.93 -13.00
N HIS A 46 -3.33 -4.52 -12.77
CA HIS A 46 -2.68 -5.41 -13.73
C HIS A 46 -3.53 -6.65 -14.03
N ASP A 47 -3.96 -7.38 -12.99
CA ASP A 47 -4.77 -8.60 -13.14
C ASP A 47 -6.10 -8.35 -13.88
N LEU A 48 -6.70 -7.17 -13.67
CA LEU A 48 -7.98 -6.82 -14.28
C LEU A 48 -7.86 -6.24 -15.70
N TRP A 49 -6.81 -5.48 -15.99
CA TRP A 49 -6.72 -4.63 -17.19
C TRP A 49 -5.40 -4.75 -17.96
N ASP A 50 -4.53 -5.68 -17.60
CA ASP A 50 -3.20 -5.88 -18.19
C ASP A 50 -2.35 -4.59 -18.17
N TRP A 51 -2.48 -3.81 -17.09
CA TRP A 51 -1.69 -2.60 -16.89
C TRP A 51 -0.21 -2.91 -16.78
N GLY A 52 0.62 -2.16 -17.52
CA GLY A 52 2.07 -2.24 -17.42
C GLY A 52 2.67 -1.09 -16.62
N GLU A 53 3.97 -0.87 -16.84
CA GLU A 53 4.77 0.19 -16.23
C GLU A 53 4.10 1.57 -16.33
N LYS A 54 3.57 1.93 -17.50
CA LYS A 54 3.09 3.28 -17.79
C LYS A 54 1.86 3.62 -16.95
N GLU A 55 0.82 2.81 -17.01
CA GLU A 55 -0.44 3.00 -16.28
C GLU A 55 -0.18 2.96 -14.77
N SER A 56 0.65 2.01 -14.33
CA SER A 56 1.00 1.84 -12.92
C SER A 56 1.82 3.02 -12.37
N THR A 57 2.69 3.62 -13.19
CA THR A 57 3.42 4.86 -12.84
C THR A 57 2.48 6.05 -12.71
N ILE A 58 1.51 6.18 -13.63
CA ILE A 58 0.51 7.25 -13.58
C ILE A 58 -0.36 7.14 -12.33
N LEU A 59 -0.82 5.93 -11.99
CA LEU A 59 -1.59 5.70 -10.77
C LEU A 59 -0.79 6.10 -9.53
N ASN A 60 0.46 5.66 -9.43
CA ASN A 60 1.33 6.02 -8.29
C ASN A 60 1.52 7.54 -8.15
N LEU A 61 1.75 8.25 -9.26
CA LEU A 61 1.88 9.70 -9.25
C LEU A 61 0.60 10.38 -8.73
N LYS A 62 -0.56 9.94 -9.20
CA LYS A 62 -1.86 10.48 -8.76
C LYS A 62 -2.14 10.14 -7.29
N MET A 63 -1.82 8.93 -6.84
CA MET A 63 -1.95 8.55 -5.43
C MET A 63 -1.06 9.39 -4.52
N ASN A 64 0.15 9.74 -4.97
CA ASN A 64 1.03 10.65 -4.24
C ASN A 64 0.45 12.07 -4.19
N ASN A 65 -0.12 12.57 -5.29
CA ASN A 65 -0.78 13.88 -5.31
C ASN A 65 -2.00 13.93 -4.37
N ALA A 66 -2.81 12.86 -4.36
CA ALA A 66 -3.93 12.66 -3.44
C ALA A 66 -3.47 12.67 -1.98
N ALA A 67 -2.39 11.94 -1.66
CA ALA A 67 -1.79 11.92 -0.34
C ALA A 67 -1.24 13.30 0.06
N SER A 68 -0.56 14.02 -0.83
CA SER A 68 -0.07 15.38 -0.59
C SER A 68 -1.23 16.35 -0.30
N ARG A 69 -2.35 16.25 -1.03
CA ARG A 69 -3.55 17.05 -0.76
C ARG A 69 -4.10 16.76 0.64
N TYR A 70 -4.13 15.49 1.06
CA TYR A 70 -4.51 15.14 2.43
C TYR A 70 -3.56 15.70 3.48
N VAL A 71 -2.24 15.70 3.24
CA VAL A 71 -1.26 16.31 4.15
C VAL A 71 -1.48 17.82 4.27
N LEU A 72 -1.77 18.52 3.18
CA LEU A 72 -2.12 19.94 3.22
C LEU A 72 -3.39 20.21 4.04
N ASP A 73 -4.42 19.38 3.87
CA ASP A 73 -5.65 19.46 4.70
C ASP A 73 -5.32 19.18 6.19
N LEU A 74 -4.44 18.22 6.46
CA LEU A 74 -4.00 17.85 7.81
C LEU A 74 -3.27 19.01 8.50
N ASP A 75 -2.32 19.64 7.82
CA ASP A 75 -1.55 20.77 8.36
C ASP A 75 -2.43 21.99 8.62
N LYS A 76 -3.42 22.22 7.76
CA LYS A 76 -4.28 23.39 7.83
C LYS A 76 -5.43 23.25 8.83
N TYR A 77 -6.04 22.07 8.92
CA TYR A 77 -7.30 21.87 9.66
C TYR A 77 -7.23 20.80 10.75
N GLY A 78 -6.12 20.07 10.86
CA GLY A 78 -5.95 18.96 11.78
C GLY A 78 -6.61 17.66 11.29
N THR A 79 -6.34 16.57 12.02
CA THR A 79 -6.72 15.21 11.61
C THR A 79 -8.22 15.00 11.41
N PRO A 80 -9.13 15.47 12.30
CA PRO A 80 -10.56 15.19 12.15
C PRO A 80 -11.14 15.75 10.86
N GLU A 81 -10.79 17.00 10.53
CA GLU A 81 -11.32 17.71 9.37
C GLU A 81 -10.70 17.20 8.07
N ALA A 82 -9.39 16.92 8.05
CA ALA A 82 -8.73 16.31 6.88
C ALA A 82 -9.35 14.94 6.52
N ARG A 83 -9.66 14.12 7.54
CA ARG A 83 -10.36 12.84 7.35
C ARG A 83 -11.80 13.00 6.88
N LYS A 84 -12.52 14.00 7.40
CA LYS A 84 -13.88 14.31 6.95
C LYS A 84 -13.88 14.68 5.47
N ARG A 85 -13.02 15.62 5.06
CA ARG A 85 -12.87 16.07 3.67
C ARG A 85 -12.50 14.92 2.74
N LEU A 86 -11.54 14.08 3.11
CA LEU A 86 -11.18 12.90 2.32
C LEU A 86 -12.38 11.96 2.15
N ARG A 87 -13.16 11.71 3.21
CA ARG A 87 -14.36 10.87 3.14
C ARG A 87 -15.42 11.46 2.22
N GLU A 88 -15.68 12.76 2.32
CA GLU A 88 -16.67 13.46 1.48
C GLU A 88 -16.29 13.39 -0.01
N ARG A 89 -15.02 13.65 -0.35
CA ARG A 89 -14.52 13.57 -1.73
C ARG A 89 -14.60 12.18 -2.35
N THR A 90 -14.60 11.13 -1.54
CA THR A 90 -14.55 9.74 -2.01
C THR A 90 -15.81 8.96 -1.66
N ALA A 91 -16.87 9.63 -1.21
CA ALA A 91 -18.09 8.98 -0.71
C ALA A 91 -18.81 8.19 -1.81
N HIS A 92 -18.89 8.74 -3.02
CA HIS A 92 -19.52 8.10 -4.18
C HIS A 92 -18.70 6.94 -4.75
N LEU A 93 -17.38 6.92 -4.50
CA LEU A 93 -16.48 5.83 -4.91
C LEU A 93 -16.39 4.70 -3.88
N MET A 94 -16.84 4.96 -2.65
CA MET A 94 -16.77 4.04 -1.52
C MET A 94 -18.10 4.03 -0.75
N PRO A 95 -19.20 3.59 -1.40
CA PRO A 95 -20.51 3.53 -0.75
C PRO A 95 -20.50 2.50 0.40
N GLU A 96 -19.73 1.43 0.25
CA GLU A 96 -19.47 0.45 1.30
C GLU A 96 -18.11 0.69 1.95
N GLU A 97 -18.04 0.39 3.24
CA GLU A 97 -16.81 0.54 4.01
C GLU A 97 -15.78 -0.52 3.63
N PHE A 98 -14.58 -0.09 3.25
CA PHE A 98 -13.49 -1.00 2.91
C PHE A 98 -12.84 -1.58 4.17
N TRP A 99 -12.80 -2.91 4.25
CA TRP A 99 -12.19 -3.64 5.35
C TRP A 99 -11.10 -4.59 4.87
N LEU A 100 -9.88 -4.33 5.35
CA LEU A 100 -8.74 -5.21 5.14
C LEU A 100 -8.93 -6.54 5.91
N PRO A 101 -8.58 -7.70 5.31
CA PRO A 101 -8.58 -9.01 5.98
C PRO A 101 -7.77 -8.98 7.28
N ALA A 102 -8.25 -9.70 8.30
CA ALA A 102 -7.65 -9.67 9.63
C ALA A 102 -6.37 -10.52 9.75
N GLY A 103 -6.24 -11.58 8.95
CA GLY A 103 -5.21 -12.61 9.15
C GLY A 103 -5.25 -13.14 10.59
N ASP A 104 -4.07 -13.28 11.19
CA ASP A 104 -3.90 -13.82 12.55
C ASP A 104 -4.11 -12.77 13.66
N LEU A 105 -4.53 -11.55 13.33
CA LEU A 105 -4.76 -10.45 14.28
C LEU A 105 -6.13 -10.51 14.97
N VAL A 106 -6.51 -11.68 15.45
CA VAL A 106 -7.74 -11.93 16.21
C VAL A 106 -7.44 -12.49 17.60
N GLY A 107 -8.40 -12.39 18.51
CA GLY A 107 -8.41 -13.08 19.81
C GLY A 107 -7.80 -12.33 21.01
N SER A 108 -6.99 -11.28 20.82
CA SER A 108 -6.49 -10.46 21.94
C SER A 108 -6.62 -8.96 21.66
N GLU A 109 -6.80 -8.16 22.72
CA GLU A 109 -6.94 -6.70 22.61
C GLU A 109 -5.75 -6.05 21.89
N LYS A 110 -4.53 -6.49 22.22
CA LYS A 110 -3.31 -6.03 21.53
C LYS A 110 -3.37 -6.30 20.03
N LYS A 111 -3.81 -7.49 19.61
CA LYS A 111 -3.94 -7.84 18.19
C LYS A 111 -5.03 -7.02 17.51
N LEU A 112 -6.17 -6.82 18.18
CA LEU A 112 -7.27 -6.00 17.67
C LEU A 112 -6.87 -4.53 17.49
N ARG A 113 -6.04 -3.97 18.41
CA ARG A 113 -5.49 -2.62 18.26
C ARG A 113 -4.60 -2.50 17.02
N ILE A 114 -3.71 -3.47 16.81
CA ILE A 114 -2.86 -3.51 15.60
C ILE A 114 -3.74 -3.62 14.35
N LEU A 115 -4.75 -4.48 14.36
CA LEU A 115 -5.69 -4.63 13.25
C LEU A 115 -6.43 -3.32 12.93
N ALA A 116 -6.87 -2.60 13.97
CA ALA A 116 -7.51 -1.30 13.81
C ALA A 116 -6.56 -0.27 13.16
N GLU A 117 -5.31 -0.19 13.62
CA GLU A 117 -4.28 0.67 13.02
C GLU A 117 -4.04 0.33 11.53
N ARG A 118 -3.97 -0.97 11.19
CA ARG A 118 -3.78 -1.44 9.81
C ARG A 118 -4.96 -1.09 8.92
N ARG A 119 -6.18 -1.34 9.40
CA ARG A 119 -7.42 -1.03 8.65
C ARG A 119 -7.59 0.46 8.43
N ASP A 120 -7.24 1.27 9.43
CA ASP A 120 -7.28 2.73 9.34
C ASP A 120 -6.29 3.25 8.27
N ALA A 121 -5.05 2.75 8.28
CA ALA A 121 -4.05 3.09 7.26
C ALA A 121 -4.49 2.64 5.85
N ALA A 122 -4.90 1.37 5.71
CA ALA A 122 -5.35 0.80 4.43
C ALA A 122 -6.52 1.60 3.84
N LYS A 123 -7.48 2.02 4.68
CA LYS A 123 -8.63 2.82 4.26
C LYS A 123 -8.22 4.15 3.65
N MET A 124 -7.19 4.82 4.19
CA MET A 124 -6.68 6.05 3.59
C MET A 124 -6.07 5.80 2.21
N ILE A 125 -5.27 4.75 2.06
CA ILE A 125 -4.61 4.40 0.80
C ILE A 125 -5.62 4.05 -0.27
N ILE A 126 -6.65 3.27 0.08
CA ILE A 126 -7.73 2.90 -0.84
C ILE A 126 -8.55 4.13 -1.26
N ARG A 127 -8.71 5.14 -0.38
CA ARG A 127 -9.34 6.41 -0.78
C ARG A 127 -8.48 7.19 -1.77
N PHE A 128 -7.17 7.29 -1.53
CA PHE A 128 -6.24 7.93 -2.48
C PHE A 128 -6.22 7.23 -3.83
N MET A 129 -6.26 5.90 -3.82
CA MET A 129 -6.38 5.07 -5.01
C MET A 129 -7.69 5.34 -5.74
N ALA A 130 -8.83 5.35 -5.04
CA ALA A 130 -10.14 5.55 -5.64
C ALA A 130 -10.23 6.92 -6.33
N GLU A 131 -9.83 8.01 -5.65
CA GLU A 131 -9.82 9.34 -6.29
C GLU A 131 -8.83 9.39 -7.46
N SER A 132 -7.70 8.69 -7.38
CA SER A 132 -6.73 8.64 -8.48
C SER A 132 -7.24 7.91 -9.71
N LEU A 133 -7.92 6.77 -9.53
CA LEU A 133 -8.55 6.02 -10.61
C LEU A 133 -9.71 6.81 -11.23
N GLU A 134 -10.51 7.50 -10.41
CA GLU A 134 -11.54 8.40 -10.92
C GLU A 134 -10.92 9.51 -11.78
N GLU A 135 -9.83 10.15 -11.31
CA GLU A 135 -9.10 11.15 -12.10
C GLU A 135 -8.45 10.57 -13.38
N MET A 136 -8.29 9.25 -13.47
CA MET A 136 -7.84 8.54 -14.67
C MET A 136 -9.00 8.15 -15.60
N GLY A 137 -10.25 8.41 -15.20
CA GLY A 137 -11.46 8.14 -15.99
C GLY A 137 -12.13 6.80 -15.72
N TYR A 138 -11.76 6.09 -14.65
CA TYR A 138 -12.40 4.82 -14.29
C TYR A 138 -13.72 5.04 -13.55
N THR A 139 -14.71 4.18 -13.83
CA THR A 139 -16.04 4.28 -13.22
C THR A 139 -16.05 3.75 -11.78
N PRO A 140 -17.05 4.10 -10.96
CA PRO A 140 -17.20 3.54 -9.61
C PRO A 140 -17.23 2.00 -9.59
N GLU A 141 -17.82 1.35 -10.58
CA GLU A 141 -17.89 -0.11 -10.70
C GLU A 141 -16.52 -0.73 -10.96
N GLN A 142 -15.73 -0.09 -11.83
CA GLN A 142 -14.35 -0.49 -12.12
C GLN A 142 -13.45 -0.30 -10.90
N ILE A 143 -13.62 0.80 -10.17
CA ILE A 143 -12.90 1.07 -8.92
C ILE A 143 -13.30 0.05 -7.84
N GLU A 144 -14.57 -0.34 -7.76
CA GLU A 144 -15.02 -1.41 -6.87
C GLU A 144 -14.37 -2.77 -7.21
N ALA A 145 -14.22 -3.09 -8.49
CA ALA A 145 -13.51 -4.30 -8.91
C ALA A 145 -12.04 -4.30 -8.44
N VAL A 146 -11.32 -3.18 -8.62
CA VAL A 146 -9.94 -3.03 -8.12
C VAL A 146 -9.87 -3.16 -6.61
N LYS A 147 -10.80 -2.56 -5.85
CA LYS A 147 -10.83 -2.70 -4.39
C LYS A 147 -11.01 -4.16 -3.95
N LYS A 148 -11.90 -4.91 -4.62
CA LYS A 148 -12.13 -6.33 -4.33
C LYS A 148 -10.88 -7.16 -4.63
N GLU A 149 -10.25 -6.93 -5.77
CA GLU A 149 -9.05 -7.68 -6.17
C GLU A 149 -7.84 -7.31 -5.29
N ALA A 150 -7.66 -6.02 -4.93
CA ALA A 150 -6.62 -5.59 -4.01
C ALA A 150 -6.78 -6.23 -2.62
N LYS A 151 -8.03 -6.40 -2.16
CA LYS A 151 -8.35 -7.13 -0.93
C LYS A 151 -7.97 -8.61 -1.02
N ALA A 152 -8.23 -9.25 -2.16
CA ALA A 152 -7.84 -10.63 -2.42
C ALA A 152 -6.31 -10.79 -2.46
N ASN A 153 -5.61 -9.88 -3.14
CA ASN A 153 -4.14 -9.83 -3.19
C ASN A 153 -3.53 -9.66 -1.80
N TYR A 154 -4.12 -8.80 -0.95
CA TYR A 154 -3.66 -8.68 0.43
C TYR A 154 -3.89 -9.96 1.25
N ALA A 155 -5.02 -10.66 1.06
CA ALA A 155 -5.26 -11.93 1.72
C ALA A 155 -4.20 -12.98 1.31
N ARG A 156 -3.85 -13.07 0.01
CA ARG A 156 -2.77 -13.93 -0.47
C ARG A 156 -1.42 -13.56 0.17
N PHE A 157 -1.10 -12.27 0.28
CA PHE A 157 0.11 -11.80 0.96
C PHE A 157 0.16 -12.27 2.42
N LEU A 158 -0.95 -12.16 3.16
CA LEU A 158 -1.03 -12.65 4.54
C LEU A 158 -0.81 -14.16 4.62
N GLU A 159 -1.36 -14.94 3.70
CA GLU A 159 -1.12 -16.38 3.64
C GLU A 159 0.37 -16.68 3.39
N TRP A 160 1.03 -15.99 2.46
CA TRP A 160 2.47 -16.13 2.25
C TRP A 160 3.29 -15.75 3.48
N SER A 161 2.83 -14.77 4.27
CA SER A 161 3.57 -14.34 5.46
C SER A 161 3.62 -15.38 6.58
N LYS A 162 2.76 -16.41 6.51
CA LYS A 162 2.82 -17.57 7.43
C LYS A 162 4.09 -18.39 7.24
N ASP A 163 4.60 -18.45 6.00
CA ASP A 163 5.86 -19.09 5.65
C ASP A 163 7.08 -18.19 5.95
N GLY A 164 6.84 -16.91 6.21
CA GLY A 164 7.84 -15.89 6.54
C GLY A 164 7.53 -14.55 5.87
N GLU A 165 7.68 -13.44 6.60
CA GLU A 165 7.32 -12.11 6.08
C GLU A 165 8.13 -11.72 4.83
N GLU A 166 9.42 -12.06 4.81
CA GLU A 166 10.27 -11.81 3.64
C GLU A 166 9.90 -12.70 2.45
N VAL A 167 9.37 -13.92 2.68
CA VAL A 167 8.82 -14.75 1.59
C VAL A 167 7.64 -14.03 0.94
N ALA A 168 6.75 -13.45 1.76
CA ALA A 168 5.60 -12.70 1.29
C ALA A 168 6.03 -11.45 0.50
N TYR A 169 6.99 -10.68 1.02
CA TYR A 169 7.53 -9.52 0.33
C TYR A 169 8.23 -9.90 -0.99
N ASN A 170 9.05 -10.94 -1.00
CA ASN A 170 9.73 -11.39 -2.22
C ASN A 170 8.74 -11.83 -3.30
N ARG A 171 7.65 -12.52 -2.92
CA ARG A 171 6.59 -12.90 -3.87
C ARG A 171 5.85 -11.67 -4.40
N LEU A 172 5.48 -10.74 -3.53
CA LEU A 172 4.81 -9.51 -3.94
C LEU A 172 5.72 -8.65 -4.84
N CYS A 173 7.00 -8.54 -4.52
CA CYS A 173 7.96 -7.81 -5.33
C CYS A 173 8.12 -8.41 -6.71
N ARG A 174 8.18 -9.74 -6.86
CA ARG A 174 8.21 -10.37 -8.20
C ARG A 174 7.01 -10.03 -9.07
N VAL A 175 5.80 -9.94 -8.47
CA VAL A 175 4.61 -9.49 -9.20
C VAL A 175 4.77 -8.05 -9.67
N ILE A 176 5.29 -7.17 -8.81
CA ILE A 176 5.52 -5.76 -9.17
C ILE A 176 6.66 -5.63 -10.19
N GLU A 177 7.71 -6.43 -10.09
CA GLU A 177 8.82 -6.46 -11.05
C GLU A 177 8.35 -6.86 -12.45
N ASP A 178 7.43 -7.82 -12.54
CA ASP A 178 6.83 -8.24 -13.81
C ASP A 178 6.03 -7.09 -14.46
N ILE A 179 5.28 -6.34 -13.66
CA ILE A 179 4.48 -5.19 -14.12
C ILE A 179 5.36 -4.03 -14.60
N TYR A 180 6.41 -3.70 -13.85
CA TYR A 180 7.28 -2.55 -14.15
C TYR A 180 8.45 -2.88 -15.08
N GLY A 181 8.77 -4.16 -15.27
CA GLY A 181 9.94 -4.60 -16.03
C GLY A 181 11.30 -4.19 -15.43
N VAL A 182 11.32 -3.81 -14.14
CA VAL A 182 12.54 -3.37 -13.41
C VAL A 182 12.60 -4.08 -12.06
N GLY A 183 13.75 -4.69 -11.75
CA GLY A 183 13.99 -5.37 -10.47
C GLY A 183 13.83 -4.41 -9.27
N ALA A 184 12.90 -4.72 -8.37
CA ALA A 184 12.61 -3.98 -7.16
C ALA A 184 13.27 -4.71 -5.98
N MET A 185 14.48 -4.29 -5.62
CA MET A 185 15.15 -4.83 -4.44
C MET A 185 14.44 -4.36 -3.16
N VAL A 186 14.15 -5.30 -2.26
CA VAL A 186 13.65 -5.01 -0.91
C VAL A 186 14.86 -4.84 0.01
N GLU A 187 15.22 -3.59 0.34
CA GLU A 187 16.15 -3.35 1.44
C GLU A 187 15.45 -3.63 2.79
N ARG A 188 16.03 -4.54 3.58
CA ARG A 188 15.66 -4.75 4.99
C ARG A 188 16.30 -3.67 5.86
N VAL A 189 15.55 -3.20 6.84
CA VAL A 189 16.13 -2.60 8.05
C VAL A 189 16.41 -3.74 9.02
N GLU A 190 17.68 -4.04 9.31
CA GLU A 190 18.14 -5.26 10.01
C GLU A 190 17.65 -5.40 11.47
N GLU A 191 16.98 -4.40 12.04
CA GLU A 191 16.81 -4.31 13.50
C GLU A 191 15.35 -4.42 14.00
N GLU A 192 14.37 -4.66 13.14
CA GLU A 192 12.95 -4.58 13.52
C GLU A 192 12.21 -5.93 13.49
N ASP A 193 11.35 -6.15 14.50
CA ASP A 193 10.43 -7.29 14.53
C ASP A 193 9.54 -7.29 13.27
N PRO A 194 9.26 -8.47 12.70
CA PRO A 194 8.34 -8.58 11.56
C PRO A 194 6.97 -7.97 11.88
N VAL A 195 6.43 -7.23 10.92
CA VAL A 195 5.13 -6.59 11.01
C VAL A 195 4.04 -7.63 10.80
N PHE A 196 4.05 -8.33 9.66
CA PHE A 196 2.98 -9.20 9.18
C PHE A 196 3.09 -10.65 9.61
N GLY A 197 4.31 -11.17 9.73
CA GLY A 197 4.54 -12.60 9.87
C GLY A 197 5.63 -12.97 10.88
N LYS A 198 6.24 -14.12 10.66
CA LYS A 198 7.40 -14.58 11.44
C LYS A 198 8.71 -14.10 10.79
N PRO A 199 9.78 -13.90 11.56
CA PRO A 199 11.08 -13.61 10.99
C PRO A 199 11.58 -14.88 10.28
N LEU A 200 12.27 -14.72 9.14
CA LEU A 200 12.79 -15.86 8.37
C LEU A 200 13.86 -16.64 9.12
N PHE A 201 14.64 -15.95 9.95
CA PHE A 201 15.66 -16.55 10.82
C PHE A 201 15.29 -16.29 12.28
N LYS A 202 15.41 -17.33 13.13
CA LYS A 202 15.43 -17.11 14.57
C LYS A 202 16.74 -16.39 14.89
N LYS A 203 16.67 -15.31 15.67
CA LYS A 203 17.86 -14.79 16.36
C LYS A 203 18.25 -15.86 17.38
N ASP A 204 19.22 -16.70 17.03
CA ASP A 204 19.92 -17.49 18.03
C ASP A 204 20.74 -16.49 18.85
N PHE A 205 20.38 -16.35 20.13
CA PHE A 205 21.08 -15.53 21.13
C PHE A 205 22.32 -16.28 21.63
#